data_AF-A0A8T7EMC1-F1
#
_entry.id   AF-A0A8T7EMC1-F1
#
_cell.length_a   1.000
_cell.length_b   1.000
_cell.length_c   1.000
_cell.angle_alpha   90.00
_cell.angle_beta   90.00
_cell.angle_gamma   90.00
#
_symmetry.space_group_name_H-M   'P 1'
#
loop_
_entity.id
_entity.type
_entity.pdbx_description
1 polymer ?
#
loop_
_entity_poly.entity_id
_entity_poly.type
_entity_poly.pdbx_seq_one_letter_code
_entity_poly.pdbx_strand_id
1 'polypeptide(L)'
;MRNNSKELHCTVVIGGNLTSRKGVMAREAKHKMRAITDKDRKDVEFALEQGTDFIAMSFVRSADDVQEMRWLMRHLGHEDVGLIAKIEKHEALDRMESILAGVDGIMVARGDLGLEIGAENVPYHQKRIISLCNKVNKPVITATQMLSSMEHSPRPTRAEASDVYNAIVDGTDAVMLSNETATGEYPVEAVRMMAHIARNAETHLPAGRTQDDKHLEGVERIADAICESTFQVSEALKARPSSRRRSPALLRSASPANAPQPQFSASRPANRHTAGWRWSGA
;
A
#
# COMPACT_ATOMS: atom_id res chain seq x y z
N MET A 1 -44.28 5.68 -6.26
CA MET A 1 -43.98 7.11 -6.02
C MET A 1 -42.92 7.56 -7.02
N ARG A 2 -43.21 8.52 -7.90
CA ARG A 2 -42.21 9.13 -8.80
C ARG A 2 -41.34 10.07 -7.95
N ASN A 3 -40.21 9.58 -7.47
CA ASN A 3 -39.31 10.34 -6.61
C ASN A 3 -38.43 11.24 -7.47
N ASN A 4 -38.91 12.45 -7.75
CA ASN A 4 -38.25 13.45 -8.61
C ASN A 4 -37.73 14.65 -7.80
N SER A 5 -37.51 14.49 -6.49
CA SER A 5 -36.86 15.53 -5.69
C SER A 5 -35.34 15.44 -5.86
N LYS A 6 -34.72 16.50 -6.39
CA LYS A 6 -33.25 16.64 -6.46
C LYS A 6 -32.66 17.13 -5.13
N GLU A 7 -33.46 17.12 -4.07
CA GLU A 7 -33.16 17.73 -2.78
C GLU A 7 -33.35 16.68 -1.67
N LEU A 8 -32.42 16.69 -0.72
CA LEU A 8 -32.47 15.90 0.51
C LEU A 8 -32.54 16.87 1.68
N HIS A 9 -33.57 16.71 2.51
CA HIS A 9 -33.67 17.46 3.76
C HIS A 9 -32.91 16.69 4.85
N CYS A 10 -31.86 17.31 5.37
CA CYS A 10 -31.00 16.71 6.39
C CYS A 10 -31.00 17.57 7.66
N THR A 11 -30.82 16.94 8.82
CA THR A 11 -30.62 17.63 10.09
C THR A 11 -29.13 17.58 10.45
N VAL A 12 -28.58 18.72 10.85
CA VAL A 12 -27.21 18.79 11.36
C VAL A 12 -27.17 18.18 12.76
N VAL A 13 -26.49 17.04 12.92
CA VAL A 13 -26.31 16.38 14.22
C VAL A 13 -25.08 16.94 14.94
N ILE A 14 -23.96 17.08 14.21
CA ILE A 14 -22.72 17.69 14.70
C ILE A 14 -22.33 18.77 13.70
N GLY A 15 -22.31 20.03 14.17
CA GLY A 15 -21.97 21.19 13.37
C GLY A 15 -20.46 21.44 13.27
N GLY A 16 -20.09 22.37 12.39
CA GLY A 16 -18.71 22.80 12.19
C GLY A 16 -18.58 23.69 10.95
N ASN A 17 -17.38 24.19 10.69
CA ASN A 17 -17.11 24.96 9.48
C ASN A 17 -17.06 24.01 8.26
N LEU A 18 -17.93 24.22 7.27
CA LEU A 18 -17.96 23.45 6.03
C LEU A 18 -17.37 24.28 4.89
N THR A 19 -16.16 23.93 4.46
CA THR A 19 -15.51 24.58 3.32
C THR A 19 -15.97 23.99 1.98
N SER A 20 -15.65 24.67 0.89
CA SER A 20 -15.96 24.19 -0.47
C SER A 20 -15.34 22.82 -0.77
N ARG A 21 -16.06 21.99 -1.56
CA ARG A 21 -15.61 20.69 -2.08
C ARG A 21 -15.21 19.66 -1.00
N LYS A 22 -15.80 19.74 0.20
CA LYS A 22 -15.67 18.66 1.18
C LYS A 22 -16.32 17.38 0.67
N GLY A 23 -15.70 16.24 0.97
CA GLY A 23 -16.22 14.92 0.61
C GLY A 23 -17.58 14.66 1.23
N VAL A 24 -18.45 13.97 0.49
CA VAL A 24 -19.76 13.51 0.96
C VAL A 24 -19.72 12.01 1.06
N MET A 25 -20.07 11.46 2.22
CA MET A 25 -20.14 10.03 2.46
C MET A 25 -21.55 9.64 2.87
N ALA A 26 -22.11 8.61 2.21
CA ALA A 26 -23.39 8.02 2.56
C ALA A 26 -23.22 6.50 2.66
N ARG A 27 -22.93 6.01 3.88
CA ARG A 27 -22.54 4.63 4.19
C ARG A 27 -23.52 3.57 3.68
N GLU A 28 -24.82 3.81 3.81
CA GLU A 28 -25.86 2.84 3.45
C GLU A 28 -26.34 2.96 1.99
N ALA A 29 -25.92 4.00 1.28
CA ALA A 29 -26.34 4.21 -0.09
C ALA A 29 -25.53 3.33 -1.05
N LYS A 30 -26.19 2.41 -1.74
CA LYS A 30 -25.59 1.66 -2.86
C LYS A 30 -25.31 2.61 -4.03
N HIS A 31 -24.07 3.08 -4.14
CA HIS A 31 -23.66 3.96 -5.23
C HIS A 31 -23.44 3.17 -6.51
N LYS A 32 -24.28 3.43 -7.52
CA LYS A 32 -24.09 2.92 -8.91
C LYS A 32 -23.02 3.67 -9.69
N MET A 33 -22.08 4.33 -9.00
CA MET A 33 -20.98 5.03 -9.68
C MET A 33 -20.01 3.99 -10.24
N ARG A 34 -19.62 4.17 -11.50
CA ARG A 34 -18.56 3.39 -12.14
C ARG A 34 -17.28 3.49 -11.31
N ALA A 35 -16.48 2.44 -11.35
CA ALA A 35 -15.19 2.41 -10.67
C ALA A 35 -14.22 3.45 -11.25
N ILE A 36 -14.33 3.71 -12.56
CA ILE A 36 -13.51 4.67 -13.28
C ILE A 36 -14.41 5.73 -13.91
N THR A 37 -14.21 6.99 -13.54
CA THR A 37 -14.89 8.14 -14.13
C THR A 37 -14.20 8.62 -15.41
N ASP A 38 -14.87 9.46 -16.20
CA ASP A 38 -14.26 10.07 -17.39
C ASP A 38 -13.06 10.96 -17.04
N LYS A 39 -13.04 11.52 -15.82
CA LYS A 39 -11.88 12.25 -15.30
C LYS A 39 -10.73 11.28 -14.99
N ASP A 40 -11.02 10.19 -14.29
CA ASP A 40 -9.99 9.18 -13.95
C ASP A 40 -9.33 8.61 -15.21
N ARG A 41 -10.10 8.41 -16.29
CA ARG A 41 -9.55 7.96 -17.58
C ARG A 41 -8.50 8.94 -18.12
N LYS A 42 -8.80 10.24 -18.10
CA LYS A 42 -7.87 11.28 -18.55
C LYS A 42 -6.65 11.41 -17.64
N ASP A 43 -6.84 11.29 -16.33
CA ASP A 43 -5.74 11.37 -15.37
C ASP A 43 -4.81 10.15 -15.50
N VAL A 44 -5.35 8.96 -15.72
CA VAL A 44 -4.57 7.74 -15.98
C VAL A 44 -3.79 7.88 -17.28
N GLU A 45 -4.45 8.29 -18.38
CA GLU A 45 -3.77 8.53 -19.66
C GLU A 45 -2.60 9.51 -19.49
N PHE A 46 -2.84 10.66 -18.86
CA PHE A 46 -1.80 11.63 -18.56
C PHE A 46 -0.66 11.04 -17.70
N ALA A 47 -0.98 10.33 -16.61
CA ALA A 47 0.03 9.76 -15.71
C ALA A 47 0.91 8.71 -16.42
N LEU A 48 0.31 7.92 -17.30
CA LEU A 48 1.02 6.94 -18.12
C LEU A 48 1.93 7.60 -19.16
N GLU A 49 1.47 8.67 -19.81
CA GLU A 49 2.31 9.49 -20.72
C GLU A 49 3.51 10.12 -20.02
N GLN A 50 3.39 10.47 -18.73
CA GLN A 50 4.50 10.97 -17.91
C GLN A 50 5.49 9.87 -17.47
N GLY A 51 5.22 8.60 -17.79
CA GLY A 51 6.09 7.48 -17.43
C GLY A 51 6.04 7.13 -15.94
N THR A 52 4.87 7.25 -15.29
CA THR A 52 4.71 6.80 -13.90
C THR A 52 4.96 5.31 -13.74
N ASP A 53 5.54 4.91 -12.60
CA ASP A 53 5.79 3.50 -12.30
C ASP A 53 4.56 2.79 -11.73
N PHE A 54 3.65 3.55 -11.12
CA PHE A 54 2.46 3.00 -10.46
C PHE A 54 1.24 3.89 -10.67
N ILE A 55 0.08 3.25 -10.73
CA ILE A 55 -1.25 3.84 -10.60
C ILE A 55 -1.87 3.33 -9.29
N ALA A 56 -2.27 4.25 -8.41
CA ALA A 56 -3.02 3.92 -7.20
C ALA A 56 -4.52 4.15 -7.42
N MET A 57 -5.29 3.07 -7.54
CA MET A 57 -6.73 3.13 -7.80
C MET A 57 -7.50 3.33 -6.49
N SER A 58 -8.27 4.41 -6.40
CA SER A 58 -9.10 4.74 -5.23
C SER A 58 -10.44 3.99 -5.25
N PHE A 59 -11.02 3.80 -4.07
CA PHE A 59 -12.36 3.27 -3.83
C PHE A 59 -12.66 1.93 -4.51
N VAL A 60 -11.66 1.06 -4.59
CA VAL A 60 -11.82 -0.31 -5.11
C VAL A 60 -12.81 -1.07 -4.23
N ARG A 61 -13.78 -1.77 -4.85
CA ARG A 61 -14.83 -2.56 -4.19
C ARG A 61 -14.85 -4.01 -4.65
N SER A 62 -14.23 -4.32 -5.79
CA SER A 62 -14.29 -5.64 -6.41
C SER A 62 -13.12 -5.91 -7.35
N ALA A 63 -12.96 -7.18 -7.74
CA ALA A 63 -12.03 -7.58 -8.79
C ALA A 63 -12.43 -7.02 -10.17
N ASP A 64 -13.72 -6.75 -10.41
CA ASP A 64 -14.18 -6.17 -11.68
C ASP A 64 -13.66 -4.75 -11.85
N ASP A 65 -13.61 -3.96 -10.78
CA ASP A 65 -13.03 -2.60 -10.78
C ASP A 65 -11.55 -2.67 -11.20
N VAL A 66 -10.81 -3.64 -10.64
CA VAL A 66 -9.40 -3.88 -10.96
C VAL A 66 -9.25 -4.30 -12.43
N GLN A 67 -10.12 -5.18 -12.93
CA GLN A 67 -10.09 -5.62 -14.33
C GLN A 67 -10.37 -4.46 -15.29
N GLU A 68 -11.31 -3.55 -14.96
CA GLU A 68 -11.59 -2.36 -15.76
C GLU A 68 -10.34 -1.47 -15.87
N MET A 69 -9.64 -1.24 -14.76
CA MET A 69 -8.41 -0.43 -14.74
C MET A 69 -7.28 -1.11 -15.51
N ARG A 70 -7.11 -2.42 -15.34
CA ARG A 70 -6.13 -3.20 -16.11
C ARG A 70 -6.41 -3.16 -17.60
N TRP A 71 -7.67 -3.26 -18.01
CA TRP A 71 -8.04 -3.17 -19.40
C TRP A 71 -7.70 -1.79 -19.96
N LEU A 72 -8.00 -0.71 -19.23
CA LEU A 72 -7.65 0.66 -19.63
C LEU A 72 -6.14 0.83 -19.82
N MET A 73 -5.33 0.43 -18.82
CA MET A 73 -3.87 0.54 -18.88
C MET A 73 -3.28 -0.26 -20.06
N ARG A 74 -3.79 -1.48 -20.32
CA ARG A 74 -3.38 -2.28 -21.48
C ARG A 74 -3.79 -1.65 -22.80
N HIS A 75 -5.00 -1.08 -22.88
CA HIS A 75 -5.49 -0.42 -24.09
C HIS A 75 -4.65 0.79 -24.46
N LEU A 76 -4.11 1.49 -23.45
CA LEU A 76 -3.18 2.60 -23.63
C LEU A 76 -1.72 2.13 -23.87
N GLY A 77 -1.44 0.82 -23.84
CA GLY A 77 -0.11 0.26 -24.11
C GLY A 77 0.85 0.20 -22.92
N HIS A 78 0.34 0.36 -21.69
CA HIS A 78 1.15 0.43 -20.46
C HIS A 78 0.84 -0.73 -19.50
N GLU A 79 1.03 -1.96 -19.97
CA GLU A 79 0.78 -3.17 -19.16
C GLU A 79 1.86 -3.46 -18.11
N ASP A 80 3.00 -2.78 -18.19
CA ASP A 80 4.15 -2.89 -17.31
C ASP A 80 4.08 -1.97 -16.08
N VAL A 81 3.20 -0.97 -16.09
CA VAL A 81 2.95 -0.07 -14.96
C VAL A 81 2.22 -0.81 -13.84
N GLY A 82 2.70 -0.63 -12.61
CA GLY A 82 2.14 -1.30 -11.43
C GLY A 82 0.77 -0.74 -11.04
N LEU A 83 -0.17 -1.61 -10.66
CA LEU A 83 -1.48 -1.21 -10.13
C LEU A 83 -1.54 -1.48 -8.63
N ILE A 84 -1.78 -0.44 -7.85
CA ILE A 84 -2.00 -0.51 -6.40
C ILE A 84 -3.49 -0.27 -6.13
N ALA A 85 -4.18 -1.21 -5.49
CA ALA A 85 -5.55 -0.96 -5.02
C ALA A 85 -5.55 -0.30 -3.65
N LYS A 86 -6.25 0.83 -3.52
CA LYS A 86 -6.51 1.48 -2.22
C LYS A 86 -7.75 0.85 -1.59
N ILE A 87 -7.56 0.26 -0.41
CA ILE A 87 -8.62 -0.38 0.36
C ILE A 87 -9.26 0.66 1.27
N GLU A 88 -10.38 1.19 0.80
CA GLU A 88 -11.12 2.30 1.41
C GLU A 88 -12.58 1.93 1.70
N LYS A 89 -13.09 0.91 1.02
CA LYS A 89 -14.51 0.53 1.03
C LYS A 89 -14.71 -0.80 1.75
N HIS A 90 -15.80 -0.91 2.53
CA HIS A 90 -16.09 -2.11 3.29
C HIS A 90 -16.25 -3.35 2.38
N GLU A 91 -16.80 -3.19 1.17
CA GLU A 91 -16.98 -4.29 0.21
C GLU A 91 -15.66 -4.93 -0.23
N ALA A 92 -14.57 -4.16 -0.22
CA ALA A 92 -13.25 -4.67 -0.57
C ALA A 92 -12.71 -5.62 0.49
N LEU A 93 -13.05 -5.43 1.77
CA LEU A 93 -12.58 -6.26 2.88
C LEU A 93 -13.04 -7.72 2.75
N ASP A 94 -14.26 -7.92 2.24
CA ASP A 94 -14.85 -9.24 1.99
C ASP A 94 -14.27 -9.91 0.73
N ARG A 95 -13.71 -9.11 -0.19
CA ARG A 95 -13.25 -9.54 -1.52
C ARG A 95 -11.75 -9.44 -1.70
N MET A 96 -11.01 -9.29 -0.59
CA MET A 96 -9.57 -9.02 -0.58
C MET A 96 -8.78 -9.98 -1.46
N GLU A 97 -9.03 -11.29 -1.39
CA GLU A 97 -8.29 -12.29 -2.16
C GLU A 97 -8.46 -12.09 -3.68
N SER A 98 -9.70 -11.82 -4.12
CA SER A 98 -10.00 -11.60 -5.55
C SER A 98 -9.39 -10.29 -6.07
N ILE A 99 -9.41 -9.24 -5.26
CA ILE A 99 -8.75 -7.95 -5.58
C ILE A 99 -7.25 -8.16 -5.65
N LEU A 100 -6.70 -8.81 -4.62
CA LEU A 100 -5.27 -9.08 -4.48
C LEU A 100 -4.73 -9.88 -5.65
N ALA A 101 -5.50 -10.81 -6.23
CA ALA A 101 -5.11 -11.55 -7.43
C ALA A 101 -4.85 -10.64 -8.65
N GLY A 102 -5.61 -9.55 -8.82
CA GLY A 102 -5.55 -8.67 -10.00
C GLY A 102 -4.60 -7.47 -9.92
N VAL A 103 -4.06 -7.17 -8.74
CA VAL A 103 -3.21 -5.98 -8.49
C VAL A 103 -1.75 -6.35 -8.22
N ASP A 104 -0.86 -5.37 -8.33
CA ASP A 104 0.57 -5.53 -8.02
C ASP A 104 0.90 -5.18 -6.56
N GLY A 105 -0.03 -4.54 -5.85
CA GLY A 105 0.10 -4.24 -4.43
C GLY A 105 -1.17 -3.63 -3.86
N ILE A 106 -1.15 -3.38 -2.55
CA ILE A 106 -2.27 -2.82 -1.80
C ILE A 106 -1.84 -1.59 -1.02
N MET A 107 -2.74 -0.62 -0.89
CA MET A 107 -2.62 0.48 0.05
C MET A 107 -3.75 0.42 1.07
N VAL A 108 -3.41 0.33 2.34
CA VAL A 108 -4.35 0.47 3.46
C VAL A 108 -4.61 1.97 3.66
N ALA A 109 -5.70 2.47 3.10
CA ALA A 109 -6.05 3.90 3.13
C ALA A 109 -6.98 4.19 4.31
N ARG A 110 -6.36 4.36 5.48
CA ARG A 110 -7.01 4.34 6.80
C ARG A 110 -8.00 5.48 7.04
N GLY A 111 -7.76 6.64 6.45
CA GLY A 111 -8.65 7.80 6.54
C GLY A 111 -10.05 7.49 6.02
N ASP A 112 -10.16 7.15 4.73
CA ASP A 112 -11.44 6.79 4.12
C ASP A 112 -11.99 5.47 4.67
N LEU A 113 -11.14 4.47 4.94
CA LEU A 113 -11.57 3.21 5.54
C LEU A 113 -12.20 3.42 6.93
N GLY A 114 -11.60 4.25 7.79
CA GLY A 114 -12.13 4.56 9.11
C GLY A 114 -13.46 5.30 9.06
N LEU A 115 -13.68 6.12 8.02
CA LEU A 115 -14.98 6.72 7.76
C LEU A 115 -16.04 5.70 7.31
N GLU A 116 -15.66 4.57 6.73
CA GLU A 116 -16.58 3.51 6.30
C GLU A 116 -16.91 2.51 7.41
N ILE A 117 -15.88 1.99 8.10
CA ILE A 117 -16.02 0.90 9.08
C ILE A 117 -15.91 1.33 10.55
N GLY A 118 -15.66 2.61 10.82
CA GLY A 118 -15.34 3.09 12.18
C GLY A 118 -13.86 2.97 12.49
N ALA A 119 -13.31 3.98 13.18
CA ALA A 119 -11.88 4.09 13.45
C ALA A 119 -11.37 2.94 14.33
N GLU A 120 -12.20 2.44 15.24
CA GLU A 120 -11.90 1.32 16.14
C GLU A 120 -11.70 -0.01 15.40
N ASN A 121 -12.29 -0.18 14.22
CA ASN A 121 -12.17 -1.40 13.43
C ASN A 121 -10.97 -1.38 12.48
N VAL A 122 -10.41 -0.19 12.18
CA VAL A 122 -9.28 -0.04 11.26
C VAL A 122 -8.05 -0.85 11.71
N PRO A 123 -7.62 -0.86 12.99
CA PRO A 123 -6.44 -1.63 13.41
C PRO A 123 -6.54 -3.12 13.10
N TYR A 124 -7.71 -3.72 13.31
CA TYR A 124 -7.95 -5.13 12.97
C TYR A 124 -7.80 -5.38 11.46
N HIS A 125 -8.47 -4.56 10.65
CA HIS A 125 -8.45 -4.73 9.20
C HIS A 125 -7.08 -4.41 8.57
N GLN A 126 -6.34 -3.41 9.08
CA GLN A 126 -4.96 -3.14 8.69
C GLN A 126 -4.09 -4.40 8.85
N LYS A 127 -4.09 -5.00 10.04
CA LYS A 127 -3.31 -6.21 10.33
C LYS A 127 -3.70 -7.37 9.40
N ARG A 128 -5.00 -7.58 9.19
CA ARG A 128 -5.50 -8.60 8.26
C ARG A 128 -5.05 -8.35 6.83
N ILE A 129 -5.15 -7.12 6.33
CA ILE A 129 -4.74 -6.77 4.96
C ILE A 129 -3.25 -6.99 4.78
N ILE A 130 -2.42 -6.49 5.70
CA ILE A 130 -0.96 -6.70 5.67
C ILE A 130 -0.62 -8.18 5.67
N SER A 131 -1.25 -8.98 6.54
CA SER A 131 -1.04 -10.43 6.58
C SER A 131 -1.38 -11.12 5.25
N LEU A 132 -2.51 -10.77 4.61
CA LEU A 132 -2.90 -11.33 3.32
C LEU A 132 -1.90 -10.98 2.20
N CYS A 133 -1.44 -9.73 2.17
CA CYS A 133 -0.42 -9.27 1.22
C CYS A 133 0.91 -10.05 1.39
N ASN A 134 1.36 -10.19 2.63
CA ASN A 134 2.60 -10.89 2.96
C ASN A 134 2.53 -12.39 2.63
N LYS A 135 1.36 -13.02 2.79
CA LYS A 135 1.15 -14.43 2.43
C LYS A 135 1.38 -14.70 0.95
N VAL A 136 1.04 -13.74 0.08
CA VAL A 136 1.17 -13.88 -1.39
C VAL A 136 2.31 -13.04 -1.97
N ASN A 137 3.22 -12.54 -1.13
CA ASN A 137 4.38 -11.74 -1.54
C ASN A 137 4.05 -10.50 -2.39
N LYS A 138 2.91 -9.85 -2.12
CA LYS A 138 2.53 -8.59 -2.78
C LYS A 138 2.76 -7.40 -1.85
N PRO A 139 3.40 -6.32 -2.32
CA PRO A 139 3.72 -5.17 -1.48
C PRO A 139 2.47 -4.52 -0.89
N VAL A 140 2.58 -4.07 0.36
CA VAL A 140 1.52 -3.35 1.07
C VAL A 140 2.01 -2.04 1.69
N ILE A 141 1.23 -0.99 1.47
CA ILE A 141 1.50 0.37 1.91
C ILE A 141 0.51 0.73 3.02
N THR A 142 1.00 1.12 4.20
CA THR A 142 0.15 1.69 5.24
C THR A 142 0.11 3.21 5.08
N ALA A 143 -1.08 3.77 4.85
CA ALA A 143 -1.23 5.16 4.45
C ALA A 143 -2.21 5.96 5.32
N THR A 144 -2.10 7.28 5.19
CA THR A 144 -2.89 8.34 5.87
C THR A 144 -2.68 8.40 7.38
N GLN A 145 -2.61 9.62 7.92
CA GLN A 145 -2.53 9.89 9.36
C GLN A 145 -1.39 9.18 10.11
N MET A 146 -0.24 8.99 9.44
CA MET A 146 0.92 8.34 10.06
C MET A 146 1.64 9.30 11.01
N LEU A 147 1.88 10.55 10.58
CA LEU A 147 2.54 11.60 11.37
C LEU A 147 1.77 12.92 11.28
N SER A 148 0.43 12.88 11.26
CA SER A 148 -0.44 14.03 10.94
C SER A 148 -0.12 15.32 11.70
N SER A 149 0.20 15.24 12.98
CA SER A 149 0.54 16.42 13.79
C SER A 149 1.76 17.16 13.23
N MET A 150 2.63 16.47 12.49
CA MET A 150 3.80 17.06 11.87
C MET A 150 3.50 17.97 10.68
N GLU A 151 2.23 18.07 10.26
CA GLU A 151 1.80 19.14 9.35
C GLU A 151 2.05 20.53 9.96
N HIS A 152 1.91 20.68 11.28
CA HIS A 152 2.08 21.94 12.01
C HIS A 152 3.06 21.85 13.20
N SER A 153 3.75 20.71 13.37
CA SER A 153 4.66 20.47 14.48
C SER A 153 5.98 19.86 14.00
N PRO A 154 7.14 20.28 14.52
CA PRO A 154 8.43 19.66 14.16
C PRO A 154 8.63 18.27 14.79
N ARG A 155 7.70 17.79 15.62
CA ARG A 155 7.76 16.47 16.28
C ARG A 155 6.39 15.79 16.28
N PRO A 156 6.36 14.46 16.15
CA PRO A 156 5.11 13.71 16.23
C PRO A 156 4.70 13.53 17.69
N THR A 157 3.46 13.11 17.87
CA THR A 157 2.96 12.57 19.13
C THR A 157 3.52 11.16 19.39
N ARG A 158 3.42 10.69 20.65
CA ARG A 158 3.78 9.30 21.00
C ARG A 158 2.88 8.28 20.30
N ALA A 159 1.61 8.62 20.09
CA ALA A 159 0.65 7.76 19.42
C ALA A 159 1.03 7.56 17.94
N GLU A 160 1.38 8.63 17.24
CA GLU A 160 1.84 8.58 15.85
C GLU A 160 3.15 7.79 15.69
N ALA A 161 4.12 8.03 16.59
CA ALA A 161 5.36 7.25 16.57
C ALA A 161 5.10 5.74 16.79
N SER A 162 4.19 5.41 17.72
CA SER A 162 3.75 4.03 17.96
C SER A 162 3.02 3.44 16.76
N ASP A 163 2.18 4.22 16.08
CA ASP A 163 1.40 3.77 14.93
C ASP A 163 2.31 3.38 13.75
N VAL A 164 3.27 4.25 13.40
CA VAL A 164 4.30 3.94 12.39
C VAL A 164 5.09 2.69 12.76
N TYR A 165 5.57 2.62 14.01
CA TYR A 165 6.35 1.48 14.50
C TYR A 165 5.56 0.17 14.36
N ASN A 166 4.29 0.16 14.78
CA ASN A 166 3.47 -1.04 14.74
C ASN A 166 3.09 -1.45 13.31
N ALA A 167 2.88 -0.52 12.38
CA ALA A 167 2.65 -0.86 10.98
C ALA A 167 3.85 -1.63 10.38
N ILE A 168 5.07 -1.27 10.78
CA ILE A 168 6.30 -1.95 10.35
C ILE A 168 6.42 -3.31 11.04
N VAL A 169 6.15 -3.40 12.35
CA VAL A 169 6.09 -4.68 13.06
C VAL A 169 5.02 -5.60 12.47
N ASP A 170 3.90 -5.06 11.99
CA ASP A 170 2.86 -5.82 11.29
C ASP A 170 3.35 -6.36 9.94
N GLY A 171 4.41 -5.78 9.37
CA GLY A 171 5.07 -6.21 8.14
C GLY A 171 4.60 -5.43 6.93
N THR A 172 4.29 -4.14 7.07
CA THR A 172 4.06 -3.28 5.90
C THR A 172 5.37 -3.04 5.14
N ASP A 173 5.34 -3.07 3.81
CA ASP A 173 6.53 -2.81 2.99
C ASP A 173 6.89 -1.32 2.96
N ALA A 174 5.87 -0.47 3.00
CA ALA A 174 6.04 0.98 2.98
C ALA A 174 5.03 1.70 3.88
N VAL A 175 5.46 2.84 4.36
CA VAL A 175 4.66 3.80 5.13
C VAL A 175 4.57 5.10 4.35
N MET A 176 3.38 5.70 4.31
CA MET A 176 3.10 6.86 3.44
C MET A 176 2.81 8.12 4.26
N LEU A 177 3.45 9.22 3.85
CA LEU A 177 3.12 10.59 4.26
C LEU A 177 2.18 11.22 3.22
N SER A 178 1.24 12.04 3.67
CA SER A 178 0.24 12.71 2.84
C SER A 178 0.43 14.23 2.94
N ASN A 179 -0.44 14.93 3.67
CA ASN A 179 -0.36 16.38 3.86
C ASN A 179 0.92 16.79 4.56
N GLU A 180 1.48 15.93 5.42
CA GLU A 180 2.73 16.16 6.14
C GLU A 180 3.86 16.60 5.19
N THR A 181 3.89 16.04 3.98
CA THR A 181 4.88 16.37 2.94
C THR A 181 4.33 17.23 1.82
N ALA A 182 3.02 17.14 1.52
CA ALA A 182 2.43 17.85 0.39
C ALA A 182 2.18 19.34 0.69
N THR A 183 1.77 19.65 1.92
CA THR A 183 1.36 21.01 2.33
C THR A 183 1.84 21.43 3.71
N GLY A 184 2.47 20.51 4.47
CA GLY A 184 2.91 20.75 5.84
C GLY A 184 4.08 21.72 5.96
N GLU A 185 4.24 22.26 7.16
CA GLU A 185 5.29 23.22 7.54
C GLU A 185 6.65 22.54 7.77
N TYR A 186 6.66 21.23 8.06
CA TYR A 186 7.84 20.45 8.40
C TYR A 186 8.03 19.18 7.54
N PRO A 187 8.01 19.28 6.20
CA PRO A 187 7.98 18.12 5.31
C PRO A 187 9.27 17.28 5.37
N VAL A 188 10.43 17.91 5.53
CA VAL A 188 11.73 17.22 5.61
C VAL A 188 11.86 16.50 6.95
N GLU A 189 11.42 17.13 8.03
CA GLU A 189 11.41 16.55 9.37
C GLU A 189 10.46 15.36 9.46
N ALA A 190 9.28 15.43 8.83
CA ALA A 190 8.34 14.32 8.77
C ALA A 190 8.98 13.09 8.11
N VAL A 191 9.64 13.26 6.96
CA VAL A 191 10.36 12.17 6.27
C VAL A 191 11.51 11.62 7.14
N ARG A 192 12.31 12.49 7.76
CA ARG A 192 13.42 12.07 8.65
C ARG A 192 12.91 11.29 9.86
N MET A 193 11.81 11.74 10.45
CA MET A 193 11.18 11.09 11.59
C MET A 193 10.63 9.71 11.20
N MET A 194 9.92 9.62 10.07
CA MET A 194 9.44 8.35 9.51
C MET A 194 10.59 7.36 9.33
N ALA A 195 11.69 7.79 8.72
CA ALA A 195 12.88 6.96 8.52
C ALA A 195 13.54 6.55 9.85
N HIS A 196 13.53 7.42 10.86
CA HIS A 196 14.09 7.11 12.17
C HIS A 196 13.28 6.05 12.92
N ILE A 197 11.94 6.19 12.91
CA ILE A 197 11.03 5.19 13.50
C ILE A 197 11.18 3.86 12.76
N ALA A 198 11.27 3.89 11.42
CA ALA A 198 11.42 2.67 10.63
C ALA A 198 12.69 1.90 10.99
N ARG A 199 13.86 2.56 10.99
CA ARG A 199 15.12 1.92 11.41
C ARG A 199 15.04 1.37 12.83
N ASN A 200 14.40 2.10 13.75
CA ASN A 200 14.24 1.63 15.12
C ASN A 200 13.36 0.36 15.17
N ALA A 201 12.23 0.35 14.47
CA ALA A 201 11.38 -0.84 14.36
C ALA A 201 12.13 -2.04 13.78
N GLU A 202 12.83 -1.84 12.67
CA GLU A 202 13.60 -2.87 11.97
C GLU A 202 14.67 -3.51 12.86
N THR A 203 15.40 -2.71 13.64
CA THR A 203 16.42 -3.23 14.59
C THR A 203 15.85 -4.08 15.73
N HIS A 204 14.55 -3.97 16.02
CA HIS A 204 13.87 -4.68 17.10
C HIS A 204 12.87 -5.72 16.58
N LEU A 205 12.84 -6.00 15.26
CA LEU A 205 12.01 -7.05 14.73
C LEU A 205 12.42 -8.40 15.32
N PRO A 206 11.47 -9.21 15.83
CA PRO A 206 11.79 -10.51 16.39
C PRO A 206 12.44 -11.40 15.33
N ALA A 207 13.62 -11.93 15.65
CA ALA A 207 14.32 -12.90 14.81
C ALA A 207 13.41 -14.13 14.60
N GLY A 208 13.21 -14.52 13.35
CA GLY A 208 12.41 -15.70 13.03
C GLY A 208 10.90 -15.48 13.09
N ARG A 209 10.40 -14.44 12.43
CA ARG A 209 9.00 -14.43 11.96
C ARG A 209 8.84 -15.62 11.01
N THR A 210 8.54 -16.78 11.60
CA THR A 210 8.39 -18.06 10.93
C THR A 210 7.37 -17.86 9.82
N GLN A 211 7.75 -18.18 8.60
CA GLN A 211 6.80 -18.37 7.51
C GLN A 211 5.76 -19.36 8.02
N ASP A 212 4.54 -18.90 8.27
CA ASP A 212 3.38 -19.79 8.26
C ASP A 212 3.43 -20.58 6.96
N ASP A 213 3.22 -21.90 7.03
CA ASP A 213 3.27 -22.87 5.94
C ASP A 213 2.67 -22.29 4.65
N LYS A 214 3.53 -21.71 3.79
CA LYS A 214 3.10 -21.27 2.48
C LYS A 214 2.86 -22.53 1.65
N HIS A 215 1.60 -22.75 1.26
CA HIS A 215 1.23 -23.75 0.25
C HIS A 215 1.73 -23.29 -1.13
N LEU A 216 3.04 -23.28 -1.33
CA LEU A 216 3.66 -23.06 -2.63
C LEU A 216 3.86 -24.40 -3.33
N GLU A 217 3.52 -24.44 -4.62
CA GLU A 217 3.64 -25.63 -5.46
C GLU A 217 4.57 -25.35 -6.66
N GLY A 218 5.21 -26.39 -7.17
CA GLY A 218 6.01 -26.32 -8.40
C GLY A 218 7.26 -25.42 -8.32
N VAL A 219 7.47 -24.61 -9.37
CA VAL A 219 8.70 -23.81 -9.57
C VAL A 219 8.85 -22.70 -8.52
N GLU A 220 7.74 -22.14 -8.04
CA GLU A 220 7.74 -21.09 -7.01
C GLU A 220 8.32 -21.61 -5.69
N ARG A 221 7.99 -22.86 -5.31
CA ARG A 221 8.55 -23.50 -4.12
C ARG A 221 10.07 -23.70 -4.21
N ILE A 222 10.58 -24.07 -5.39
CA ILE A 222 12.02 -24.22 -5.60
C ILE A 222 12.72 -22.88 -5.44
N ALA A 223 12.18 -21.85 -6.07
CA ALA A 223 12.76 -20.52 -6.03
C ALA A 223 12.73 -19.93 -4.61
N ASP A 224 11.62 -20.08 -3.89
CA ASP A 224 11.50 -19.66 -2.48
C ASP A 224 12.47 -20.45 -1.57
N ALA A 225 12.60 -21.76 -1.76
CA ALA A 225 13.55 -22.58 -1.00
C ALA A 225 15.01 -22.16 -1.23
N ILE A 226 15.37 -21.80 -2.47
CA ILE A 226 16.71 -21.25 -2.78
C ILE A 226 16.91 -19.91 -2.08
N CYS A 227 15.91 -19.04 -2.08
CA CYS A 227 16.01 -17.71 -1.47
C CYS A 227 16.11 -17.81 0.06
N GLU A 228 15.33 -18.69 0.67
CA GLU A 228 15.41 -19.01 2.10
C GLU A 228 16.79 -19.58 2.46
N SER A 229 17.28 -20.56 1.71
CA SER A 229 18.61 -21.14 1.94
C SER A 229 19.72 -20.10 1.78
N THR A 230 19.62 -19.24 0.77
CA THR A 230 20.58 -18.16 0.54
C THR A 230 20.54 -17.14 1.68
N PHE A 231 19.35 -16.83 2.18
CA PHE A 231 19.16 -15.94 3.32
C PHE A 231 19.78 -16.51 4.59
N GLN A 232 19.48 -17.76 4.94
CA GLN A 232 20.06 -18.43 6.11
C GLN A 232 21.59 -18.51 6.04
N VAL A 233 22.14 -18.80 4.87
CA VAL A 233 23.60 -18.80 4.65
C VAL A 233 24.18 -17.40 4.79
N SER A 234 23.51 -16.36 4.26
CA SER A 234 23.95 -14.98 4.40
C SER A 234 24.00 -14.53 5.86
N GLU A 235 22.97 -14.85 6.64
CA GLU A 235 22.90 -14.57 8.09
C GLU A 235 24.00 -15.30 8.85
N ALA A 236 24.16 -16.61 8.60
CA ALA A 236 25.19 -17.42 9.25
C ALA A 236 26.61 -16.90 8.96
N LEU A 237 26.84 -16.39 7.75
CA LEU A 237 28.13 -15.86 7.31
C LEU A 237 28.34 -14.38 7.63
N LYS A 238 27.31 -13.67 8.11
CA LYS A 238 27.30 -12.19 8.23
C LYS A 238 27.78 -11.51 6.94
N ALA A 239 27.46 -12.10 5.78
CA ALA A 239 27.92 -11.61 4.49
C ALA A 239 27.27 -10.25 4.21
N ARG A 240 28.01 -9.26 3.69
CA ARG A 240 27.41 -8.01 3.15
C ARG A 240 27.15 -8.20 1.66
N PRO A 241 26.04 -7.69 1.08
CA PRO A 241 25.77 -7.88 -0.34
C PRO A 241 26.80 -7.09 -1.14
N SER A 242 27.59 -7.76 -1.97
CA SER A 242 28.45 -7.09 -2.95
C SER A 242 27.67 -6.84 -4.23
N SER A 243 27.69 -5.59 -4.70
CA SER A 243 26.96 -5.14 -5.89
C SER A 243 27.44 -5.85 -7.16
N ARG A 244 26.82 -6.96 -7.55
CA ARG A 244 27.05 -7.55 -8.89
C ARG A 244 25.75 -7.96 -9.58
N ARG A 245 25.53 -7.31 -10.73
CA ARG A 245 24.43 -7.44 -11.69
C ARG A 245 24.03 -8.90 -11.96
N ARG A 246 22.74 -9.24 -11.80
CA ARG A 246 22.10 -10.45 -12.36
C ARG A 246 20.62 -10.24 -12.74
N SER A 247 20.16 -11.08 -13.66
CA SER A 247 18.97 -10.94 -14.53
C SER A 247 17.59 -10.97 -13.83
N PRO A 248 16.52 -10.42 -14.47
CA PRO A 248 15.24 -10.07 -13.81
C PRO A 248 14.34 -11.23 -13.35
N ALA A 249 14.53 -12.45 -13.87
CA ALA A 249 13.63 -13.58 -13.59
C ALA A 249 13.79 -14.16 -12.17
N LEU A 250 14.95 -14.00 -11.55
CA LEU A 250 15.24 -14.48 -10.18
C LEU A 250 14.71 -13.55 -9.09
N LEU A 251 14.31 -12.32 -9.42
CA LEU A 251 13.87 -11.31 -8.45
C LEU A 251 12.40 -11.42 -8.04
N ARG A 252 11.56 -12.13 -8.82
CA ARG A 252 10.13 -12.29 -8.48
C ARG A 252 9.89 -13.21 -7.28
N SER A 253 10.78 -14.17 -7.04
CA SER A 253 10.74 -15.12 -5.92
C SER A 253 11.74 -14.79 -4.80
N ALA A 254 12.60 -13.78 -4.98
CA ALA A 254 13.75 -13.53 -4.11
C ALA A 254 13.52 -12.56 -2.97
N SER A 255 12.27 -12.17 -2.70
CA SER A 255 11.92 -11.44 -1.48
C SER A 255 11.32 -12.40 -0.47
N PRO A 256 12.12 -13.12 0.34
CA PRO A 256 11.61 -13.57 1.61
C PRO A 256 11.16 -12.32 2.37
N ALA A 257 9.98 -12.37 2.95
CA ALA A 257 9.32 -11.24 3.62
C ALA A 257 10.12 -10.61 4.77
N ASN A 258 11.33 -11.10 5.08
CA ASN A 258 12.16 -10.72 6.23
C ASN A 258 13.68 -10.74 5.94
N ALA A 259 14.16 -10.44 4.73
CA ALA A 259 15.61 -10.23 4.53
C ALA A 259 16.04 -8.90 5.20
N PRO A 260 16.97 -8.88 6.19
CA PRO A 260 17.53 -7.71 6.84
C PRO A 260 18.71 -7.14 6.03
N GLN A 261 18.75 -7.28 4.70
CA GLN A 261 19.85 -6.74 3.89
C GLN A 261 19.39 -6.14 2.56
N PRO A 262 19.85 -4.93 2.20
CA PRO A 262 19.40 -4.22 1.02
C PRO A 262 19.59 -5.06 -0.25
N GLN A 263 18.46 -5.54 -0.79
CA GLN A 263 18.41 -6.27 -2.05
C GLN A 263 18.42 -5.27 -3.21
N PHE A 264 19.54 -5.21 -3.95
CA PHE A 264 19.62 -4.40 -5.15
C PHE A 264 19.09 -5.16 -6.37
N SER A 265 18.01 -4.65 -6.98
CA SER A 265 17.49 -5.17 -8.25
C SER A 265 18.29 -4.61 -9.44
N ALA A 266 18.75 -5.51 -10.32
CA ALA A 266 19.34 -5.14 -11.60
C ALA A 266 18.29 -5.33 -12.70
N SER A 267 17.46 -4.31 -12.89
CA SER A 267 16.38 -4.31 -13.88
C SER A 267 16.58 -3.20 -14.92
N ARG A 268 15.88 -3.30 -16.06
CA ARG A 268 15.86 -2.26 -17.13
C ARG A 268 15.52 -0.89 -16.52
N PRO A 269 15.89 0.26 -17.13
CA PRO A 269 15.66 1.60 -16.55
C PRO A 269 14.23 1.82 -16.01
N ALA A 270 13.21 1.37 -16.76
CA ALA A 270 11.78 1.43 -16.39
C ALA A 270 11.38 0.55 -15.18
N ASN A 271 12.28 -0.30 -14.70
CA ASN A 271 11.99 -1.36 -13.75
C ASN A 271 12.83 -1.20 -12.46
N ARG A 272 13.63 -0.12 -12.39
CA ARG A 272 14.44 0.24 -11.21
C ARG A 272 13.59 0.85 -10.10
N HIS A 273 12.54 1.57 -10.45
CA HIS A 273 11.66 2.26 -9.51
C HIS A 273 10.63 1.32 -8.86
N THR A 274 10.17 0.28 -9.58
CA THR A 274 9.27 -0.75 -9.05
C THR A 274 9.91 -1.59 -7.93
N ALA A 275 11.24 -1.71 -7.92
CA ALA A 275 11.98 -2.35 -6.84
C ALA A 275 12.10 -1.49 -5.56
N GLY A 276 11.85 -0.17 -5.65
CA GLY A 276 11.97 0.77 -4.53
C GLY A 276 10.92 0.62 -3.44
N TRP A 277 9.87 -0.16 -3.68
CA TRP A 277 8.77 -0.43 -2.73
C TRP A 277 8.86 -1.80 -2.05
N ARG A 278 9.85 -2.63 -2.38
CA ARG A 278 10.01 -3.94 -1.73
C ARG A 278 10.83 -3.77 -0.47
N TRP A 279 10.29 -4.21 0.66
CA TRP A 279 11.02 -4.20 1.92
C TRP A 279 12.29 -5.04 1.76
N SER A 280 13.43 -4.41 2.04
CA SER A 280 14.73 -5.04 1.87
C SER A 280 15.53 -5.19 3.15
N GLY A 281 15.03 -4.64 4.28
CA GLY A 281 15.66 -4.68 5.60
C GLY A 281 17.13 -4.24 5.65
N ALA A 282 17.63 -3.96 6.84
CA ALA A 282 18.99 -3.49 7.09
C ALA A 282 19.64 -4.23 8.27
#